data_AF-A0A9N9QQS9-F1
#
_entry.id   AF-A0A9N9QQS9-F1
#
_cell.length_a   1.000
_cell.length_b   1.000
_cell.length_c   1.000
_cell.angle_alpha   90.00
_cell.angle_beta   90.00
_cell.angle_gamma   90.00
#
_symmetry.space_group_name_H-M   'P 1'
#
loop_
_entity.id
_entity.type
_entity.pdbx_description
1 polymer ?
#
loop_
_entity_poly.entity_id
_entity_poly.type
_entity_poly.pdbx_seq_one_letter_code
_entity_poly.pdbx_strand_id
1 'polypeptide(L)'
;MQNIENKRLALGRSFYHQFQLCLARKHTFQLWPAAVVGQAGLIAGLKVYFFRSKAICEIPRHNVLMSFDNLIGQKVSFRRQGGFKRGILMDYVMDQTTMMPVFYVECEKKAIFAVAFFDLFLTSKQADRVLPEMYSTTSLLSW
;
A
#
# COMPACT_ATOMS: atom_id res chain seq x y z
N MET A 1 -9.26 -46.18 6.78
CA MET A 1 -8.09 -45.33 6.44
C MET A 1 -8.46 -43.98 5.80
N GLN A 2 -9.74 -43.56 5.76
CA GLN A 2 -10.18 -42.28 5.15
C GLN A 2 -10.06 -41.04 6.07
N ASN A 3 -9.56 -41.19 7.31
CA ASN A 3 -9.63 -40.12 8.33
C ASN A 3 -8.35 -39.27 8.46
N ILE A 4 -7.27 -39.65 7.77
CA ILE A 4 -5.98 -38.93 7.83
C ILE A 4 -5.83 -37.93 6.68
N GLU A 5 -6.32 -38.26 5.48
CA GLU A 5 -6.29 -37.33 4.33
C GLU A 5 -7.23 -36.14 4.51
N ASN A 6 -8.42 -36.34 5.06
CA ASN A 6 -9.34 -35.25 5.37
C ASN A 6 -8.82 -34.33 6.49
N LYS A 7 -8.02 -34.85 7.43
CA LYS A 7 -7.33 -34.02 8.43
C LYS A 7 -6.17 -33.22 7.82
N ARG A 8 -5.44 -33.75 6.83
CA ARG A 8 -4.40 -33.00 6.10
C ARG A 8 -4.98 -31.88 5.23
N LEU A 9 -6.12 -32.11 4.57
CA LEU A 9 -6.83 -31.07 3.81
C LEU A 9 -7.43 -29.97 4.70
N ALA A 10 -7.84 -30.30 5.93
CA ALA A 10 -8.30 -29.32 6.91
C ALA A 10 -7.15 -28.52 7.55
N LEU A 11 -5.98 -29.13 7.76
CA LEU A 11 -4.78 -28.47 8.30
C LEU A 11 -4.02 -27.61 7.26
N GLY A 12 -4.29 -27.79 5.96
CA GLY A 12 -3.79 -26.91 4.90
C GLY A 12 -4.54 -25.59 4.73
N ARG A 13 -5.68 -25.41 5.44
CA ARG A 13 -6.47 -24.16 5.46
C ARG A 13 -6.09 -23.25 6.65
N SER A 14 -4.87 -23.41 7.14
CA SER A 14 -4.35 -22.75 8.33
C SER A 14 -3.60 -21.46 7.95
N PHE A 15 -4.26 -20.33 8.19
CA PHE A 15 -3.67 -19.01 8.53
C PHE A 15 -2.82 -18.23 7.52
N TYR A 16 -2.85 -18.49 6.22
CA TYR A 16 -2.45 -17.42 5.29
C TYR A 16 -3.60 -16.42 5.20
N HIS A 17 -3.66 -15.47 6.15
CA HIS A 17 -4.35 -14.23 5.87
C HIS A 17 -3.74 -13.69 4.58
N GLN A 18 -4.56 -13.63 3.53
CA GLN A 18 -4.19 -13.06 2.25
C GLN A 18 -3.72 -11.64 2.54
N PHE A 19 -2.41 -11.40 2.48
CA PHE A 19 -1.89 -10.07 2.74
C PHE A 19 -2.27 -9.20 1.54
N GLN A 20 -2.71 -7.98 1.81
CA GLN A 20 -3.05 -7.04 0.75
C GLN A 20 -1.95 -6.00 0.65
N LEU A 21 -1.35 -5.88 -0.54
CA LEU A 21 -0.38 -4.83 -0.82
C LEU A 21 -1.05 -3.46 -0.75
N CYS A 22 -0.35 -2.50 -0.16
CA CYS A 22 -0.83 -1.14 0.02
C CYS A 22 0.33 -0.16 0.01
N LEU A 23 0.01 1.14 -0.04
CA LEU A 23 0.95 2.15 0.44
C LEU A 23 0.48 2.65 1.80
N ALA A 24 1.40 2.75 2.76
CA ALA A 24 1.08 3.21 4.11
C ALA A 24 2.13 4.18 4.64
N ARG A 25 1.73 5.02 5.60
CA ARG A 25 2.63 5.97 6.27
C ARG A 25 2.55 5.78 7.79
N LYS A 26 3.71 5.69 8.45
CA LYS A 26 3.79 5.67 9.93
C LYS A 26 3.53 7.06 10.53
N HIS A 27 3.98 8.10 9.83
CA HIS A 27 3.86 9.51 10.19
C HIS A 27 3.50 10.32 8.93
N THR A 28 3.34 11.63 9.05
CA THR A 28 2.85 12.54 7.99
C THR A 28 3.75 12.69 6.74
N PHE A 29 4.91 12.01 6.68
CA PHE A 29 5.91 12.26 5.65
C PHE A 29 5.67 11.55 4.32
N GLN A 30 5.61 10.23 4.28
CA GLN A 30 5.64 9.50 3.01
C GLN A 30 4.82 8.22 3.08
N LEU A 31 4.08 7.95 2.02
CA LEU A 31 3.44 6.65 1.80
C LEU A 31 4.46 5.73 1.14
N TRP A 32 4.75 4.61 1.82
CA TRP A 32 5.72 3.61 1.40
C TRP A 32 5.04 2.27 1.11
N PRO A 33 5.62 1.45 0.22
CA PRO A 33 5.18 0.08 -0.01
C PRO A 33 5.07 -0.70 1.30
N ALA A 34 3.91 -1.31 1.51
CA ALA A 34 3.57 -2.05 2.71
C ALA A 34 2.54 -3.15 2.39
N ALA A 35 2.25 -3.99 3.38
CA ALA A 35 1.21 -4.99 3.30
C ALA A 35 0.34 -4.96 4.55
N VAL A 36 -0.98 -5.05 4.36
CA VAL A 36 -1.92 -5.27 5.46
C VAL A 36 -1.84 -6.72 5.87
N VAL A 37 -1.59 -6.95 7.16
CA VAL A 37 -1.46 -8.27 7.77
C VAL A 37 -2.54 -8.55 8.83
N GLY A 38 -3.44 -7.59 9.08
CA GLY A 38 -4.58 -7.76 9.98
C GLY A 38 -5.23 -6.44 10.38
N GLN A 39 -6.17 -6.52 11.31
CA GLN A 39 -6.82 -5.36 11.94
C GLN A 39 -5.99 -4.85 13.13
N ALA A 40 -5.99 -3.54 13.36
CA ALA A 40 -5.40 -2.94 14.56
C ALA A 40 -6.24 -3.28 15.80
N GLY A 41 -5.58 -3.43 16.95
CA GLY A 41 -6.24 -3.71 18.22
C GLY A 41 -6.50 -2.47 19.08
N LEU A 42 -5.68 -1.43 18.96
CA LEU A 42 -5.74 -0.24 19.83
C LEU A 42 -6.37 0.98 19.17
N ILE A 43 -6.44 0.99 17.84
CA ILE A 43 -6.97 2.11 17.05
C ILE A 43 -7.89 1.61 15.94
N ALA A 44 -8.77 2.48 15.46
CA ALA A 44 -9.53 2.24 14.23
C ALA A 44 -8.60 2.25 13.01
N GLY A 45 -8.05 1.08 12.67
CA GLY A 45 -6.97 0.98 11.69
C GLY A 45 -6.56 -0.46 11.36
N LEU A 46 -5.38 -0.58 10.77
CA LEU A 46 -4.85 -1.83 10.22
C LEU A 46 -3.50 -2.16 10.84
N LYS A 47 -3.20 -3.45 11.02
CA LYS A 47 -1.84 -3.93 11.23
C LYS A 47 -1.15 -4.00 9.89
N VAL A 48 -0.07 -3.24 9.74
CA VAL A 48 0.64 -3.03 8.48
C VAL A 48 2.10 -3.42 8.63
N TYR A 49 2.57 -4.32 7.77
CA TYR A 49 3.97 -4.66 7.61
C TYR A 49 4.65 -3.72 6.61
N PHE A 50 5.69 -3.01 7.05
CA PHE A 50 6.50 -2.14 6.20
C PHE A 50 7.72 -2.90 5.68
N PHE A 51 7.77 -3.17 4.38
CA PHE A 51 8.86 -3.93 3.75
C PHE A 51 10.24 -3.32 4.01
N ARG A 52 10.37 -1.99 3.90
CA ARG A 52 11.64 -1.29 4.06
C ARG A 52 12.23 -1.42 5.47
N SER A 53 11.39 -1.28 6.50
CA SER A 53 11.85 -1.34 7.90
C SER A 53 11.67 -2.72 8.54
N LYS A 54 11.05 -3.66 7.83
CA LYS A 54 10.65 -4.99 8.32
C LYS A 54 9.85 -4.95 9.64
N ALA A 55 9.07 -3.89 9.84
CA ALA A 55 8.34 -3.67 11.09
C ALA A 55 6.83 -3.79 10.85
N ILE A 56 6.11 -4.32 11.84
CA ILE A 56 4.65 -4.32 11.88
C ILE A 56 4.22 -3.16 12.80
N CYS A 57 3.29 -2.34 12.33
CA CYS A 57 2.75 -1.21 13.08
C CYS A 57 1.23 -1.19 12.96
N GLU A 58 0.54 -0.69 13.99
CA GLU A 58 -0.87 -0.32 13.89
C GLU A 58 -0.98 1.06 13.26
N ILE A 59 -1.67 1.17 12.12
CA ILE A 59 -1.76 2.38 11.31
C ILE A 59 -3.23 2.79 11.19
N PRO A 60 -3.58 4.05 11.47
CA PRO A 60 -4.94 4.55 11.26
C PRO A 60 -5.39 4.32 9.81
N ARG A 61 -6.65 3.96 9.59
CA ARG A 61 -7.15 3.59 8.25
C ARG A 61 -6.93 4.68 7.20
N HIS A 62 -7.04 5.95 7.59
CA HIS A 62 -6.84 7.12 6.72
C HIS A 62 -5.38 7.33 6.27
N ASN A 63 -4.42 6.63 6.88
CA ASN A 63 -3.01 6.65 6.51
C ASN A 63 -2.60 5.47 5.61
N VAL A 64 -3.59 4.72 5.11
CA VAL A 64 -3.37 3.53 4.26
C VAL A 64 -4.13 3.68 2.93
N LEU A 65 -3.39 3.62 1.84
CA LEU A 65 -3.93 3.56 0.49
C LEU A 65 -4.00 2.10 0.04
N MET A 66 -5.22 1.60 -0.15
CA MET A 66 -5.50 0.18 -0.43
C MET A 66 -5.78 -0.12 -1.90
N SER A 67 -6.26 0.86 -2.67
CA SER A 67 -6.49 0.75 -4.10
C SER A 67 -5.48 1.61 -4.85
N PHE A 68 -4.78 0.99 -5.80
CA PHE A 68 -3.85 1.68 -6.69
C PHE A 68 -4.57 2.42 -7.82
N ASP A 69 -5.84 2.13 -8.09
CA ASP A 69 -6.63 2.86 -9.10
C ASP A 69 -6.74 4.34 -8.74
N ASN A 70 -6.77 4.66 -7.44
CA ASN A 70 -6.74 6.03 -6.92
C ASN A 70 -5.47 6.80 -7.29
N LEU A 71 -4.42 6.12 -7.77
CA LEU A 71 -3.18 6.74 -8.22
C LEU A 71 -3.18 7.01 -9.72
N ILE A 72 -4.10 6.44 -10.51
CA ILE A 72 -4.14 6.67 -11.95
C ILE A 72 -4.40 8.16 -12.22
N GLY A 73 -3.59 8.76 -13.08
CA GLY A 73 -3.58 10.20 -13.35
C GLY A 73 -2.92 11.05 -12.26
N GLN A 74 -2.45 10.44 -11.16
CA GLN A 74 -1.80 11.17 -10.06
C GLN A 74 -0.29 11.20 -10.21
N LYS A 75 0.31 12.25 -9.64
CA LYS A 75 1.76 12.40 -9.58
C LYS A 75 2.34 11.46 -8.53
N VAL A 76 3.22 10.56 -8.93
CA VAL A 76 3.92 9.59 -8.07
C VAL A 76 5.43 9.80 -8.08
N SER A 77 6.13 9.20 -7.12
CA SER A 77 7.59 9.22 -7.03
C SER A 77 8.13 7.79 -7.02
N PHE A 78 9.32 7.60 -7.56
CA PHE A 78 9.95 6.29 -7.60
C PHE A 78 11.46 6.34 -7.60
N ARG A 79 12.11 5.26 -7.17
CA ARG A 79 13.57 5.09 -7.17
C ARG A 79 14.07 4.63 -8.52
N ARG A 80 15.22 5.17 -8.96
CA ARG A 80 15.93 4.70 -10.16
C ARG A 80 17.39 5.16 -10.14
N GLN A 81 18.32 4.26 -10.46
CA GLN A 81 19.75 4.55 -10.68
C GLN A 81 20.37 5.49 -9.62
N GLY A 82 20.18 5.19 -8.33
CA GLY A 82 20.76 5.98 -7.23
C GLY A 82 20.06 7.31 -6.92
N GLY A 83 18.96 7.64 -7.60
CA GLY A 83 18.16 8.82 -7.35
C GLY A 83 16.65 8.57 -7.32
N PHE A 84 15.89 9.65 -7.30
CA PHE A 84 14.43 9.62 -7.36
C PHE A 84 13.93 10.33 -8.61
N LYS A 85 12.91 9.76 -9.24
CA LYS A 85 12.16 10.38 -10.33
C LYS A 85 10.71 10.59 -9.91
N ARG A 86 10.01 11.42 -10.67
CA ARG A 86 8.60 11.73 -10.49
C ARG A 86 7.91 11.75 -11.84
N GLY A 87 6.65 11.37 -11.86
CA GLY A 87 5.85 11.33 -13.08
C GLY A 87 4.39 11.12 -12.76
N ILE A 88 3.56 10.99 -13.79
CA ILE A 88 2.15 10.67 -13.67
C ILE A 88 1.99 9.16 -13.82
N LEU A 89 1.29 8.51 -12.89
CA LEU A 89 0.94 7.11 -13.05
C LEU A 89 -0.14 7.00 -14.12
N MET A 90 0.17 6.28 -15.20
CA MET A 90 -0.75 6.10 -16.32
C MET A 90 -1.58 4.84 -16.15
N ASP A 91 -0.95 3.76 -15.71
CA ASP A 91 -1.58 2.44 -15.55
C ASP A 91 -0.72 1.54 -14.64
N TYR A 92 -1.26 0.40 -14.24
CA TYR A 92 -0.51 -0.67 -13.59
C TYR A 92 -1.06 -2.05 -13.97
N VAL A 93 -0.18 -3.03 -13.98
CA VAL A 93 -0.56 -4.43 -14.23
C VAL A 93 -0.03 -5.32 -13.11
N MET A 94 -0.78 -6.36 -12.77
CA MET A 94 -0.28 -7.39 -11.85
C MET A 94 0.65 -8.33 -12.61
N ASP A 95 1.91 -8.42 -12.20
CA ASP A 95 2.82 -9.46 -12.69
C ASP A 95 2.36 -10.81 -12.14
N GLN A 96 1.99 -11.72 -13.04
CA GLN A 96 1.47 -13.04 -12.68
C GLN A 96 2.54 -13.97 -12.08
N THR A 97 3.82 -13.68 -12.30
CA THR A 97 4.92 -14.48 -11.77
C THR A 97 5.21 -14.11 -10.32
N THR A 98 5.33 -12.81 -10.05
CA THR A 98 5.68 -12.29 -8.72
C THR A 98 4.47 -11.95 -7.86
N MET A 99 3.27 -11.92 -8.44
CA MET A 99 2.04 -11.44 -7.82
C MET A 99 2.20 -10.02 -7.23
N MET A 100 3.00 -9.19 -7.92
CA MET A 100 3.29 -7.81 -7.54
C MET A 100 2.87 -6.85 -8.65
N PRO A 101 2.36 -5.65 -8.31
CA PRO A 101 2.01 -4.66 -9.32
C PRO A 101 3.28 -4.04 -9.92
N VAL A 102 3.25 -3.89 -11.25
CA VAL A 102 4.21 -3.11 -12.02
C VAL A 102 3.49 -1.87 -12.54
N PHE A 103 4.03 -0.70 -12.22
CA PHE A 103 3.43 0.60 -12.46
C PHE A 103 4.05 1.25 -13.70
N TYR A 104 3.24 1.81 -14.59
CA TYR A 104 3.68 2.55 -15.76
C TYR A 104 3.58 4.05 -15.49
N VAL A 105 4.73 4.70 -15.34
CA VAL A 105 4.82 6.11 -14.96
C VAL A 105 5.37 6.93 -16.11
N GLU A 106 4.60 7.91 -16.58
CA GLU A 106 5.03 8.89 -17.58
C GLU A 106 5.79 10.04 -16.90
N CYS A 107 7.03 10.25 -17.33
CA CYS A 107 7.88 11.35 -16.89
C CYS A 107 7.95 12.47 -17.93
N GLU A 108 8.71 13.52 -17.61
CA GLU A 108 9.03 14.61 -18.55
C GLU A 108 9.53 14.05 -19.90
N LYS A 109 9.17 14.75 -20.99
CA LYS A 109 9.43 14.34 -22.38
C LYS A 109 8.73 13.04 -22.81
N LYS A 110 7.60 12.68 -22.16
CA LYS A 110 6.78 11.50 -22.48
C LYS A 110 7.51 10.16 -22.37
N ALA A 111 8.57 10.11 -21.55
CA ALA A 111 9.29 8.87 -21.29
C ALA A 111 8.47 8.02 -20.30
N ILE A 112 8.08 6.81 -20.70
CA ILE A 112 7.34 5.88 -19.85
C ILE A 112 8.30 4.91 -19.20
N PHE A 113 8.15 4.71 -17.89
CA PHE A 113 8.94 3.77 -17.11
C PHE A 113 8.03 2.73 -16.45
N ALA A 114 8.37 1.46 -16.63
CA ALA A 114 7.90 0.39 -15.76
C ALA A 114 8.62 0.49 -14.41
N VAL A 115 7.85 0.52 -13.33
CA VAL A 115 8.31 0.75 -11.95
C VAL A 115 7.80 -0.38 -11.09
N ALA A 116 8.71 -1.08 -10.40
CA ALA A 116 8.36 -2.13 -9.47
C ALA A 116 7.68 -1.56 -8.22
N PHE A 117 6.80 -2.34 -7.60
CA PHE A 117 6.09 -1.94 -6.38
C PHE A 117 6.99 -1.39 -5.27
N PHE A 118 8.13 -2.04 -5.01
CA PHE A 118 9.04 -1.62 -3.94
C PHE A 118 9.77 -0.30 -4.21
N ASP A 119 9.78 0.17 -5.45
CA ASP A 119 10.43 1.42 -5.83
C ASP A 119 9.47 2.61 -5.85
N LEU A 120 8.15 2.37 -5.88
CA LEU A 120 7.11 3.39 -5.87
C LEU A 120 6.86 3.94 -4.45
N PHE A 121 6.71 5.25 -4.30
CA PHE A 121 6.32 5.90 -3.05
C PHE A 121 5.66 7.25 -3.33
N LEU A 122 4.94 7.79 -2.34
CA LEU A 122 4.39 9.15 -2.41
C LEU A 122 5.01 10.03 -1.33
N THR A 123 5.39 11.24 -1.71
CA THR A 123 5.69 12.35 -0.78
C THR A 123 4.43 12.79 -0.03
N SER A 124 4.58 13.53 1.08
CA SER A 124 3.44 14.07 1.86
C SER A 124 2.42 14.73 0.96
N LYS A 125 2.87 15.66 0.10
CA LYS A 125 1.99 16.43 -0.78
C LYS A 125 1.25 15.57 -1.81
N GLN A 126 1.82 14.44 -2.21
CA GLN A 126 1.17 13.50 -3.12
C GLN A 126 0.20 12.60 -2.35
N ALA A 127 0.61 12.15 -1.16
CA ALA A 127 -0.20 11.31 -0.27
C ALA A 127 -1.50 12.03 0.14
N ASP A 128 -1.40 13.29 0.52
CA ASP A 128 -2.55 14.08 0.99
C ASP A 128 -3.60 14.34 -0.10
N ARG A 129 -3.27 14.12 -1.39
CA ARG A 129 -4.22 14.22 -2.50
C ARG A 129 -5.01 12.94 -2.77
N VAL A 130 -4.50 11.80 -2.30
CA VAL A 130 -5.04 10.48 -2.66
C VAL A 130 -5.57 9.72 -1.44
N LEU A 131 -5.16 10.12 -0.24
CA LEU A 131 -5.76 9.66 0.99
C LEU A 131 -7.05 10.45 1.25
N PRO A 132 -8.09 9.79 1.81
CA PRO A 132 -9.32 10.49 2.19
C PRO A 132 -9.01 11.59 3.21
N GLU A 133 -9.66 12.75 3.05
CA GLU A 133 -9.52 13.87 3.98
C GLU A 133 -9.85 13.43 5.41
N MET A 134 -9.00 13.84 6.36
CA MET A 134 -9.38 13.77 7.77
C MET A 134 -10.46 14.82 8.00
N TYR A 135 -11.72 14.41 8.10
CA TYR A 135 -12.69 15.22 8.81
C TYR A 135 -12.25 15.28 10.27
N SER A 136 -11.67 16.40 10.66
CA SER A 136 -11.49 16.76 12.06
C SER A 136 -12.88 16.81 12.69
N THR A 137 -13.25 15.77 13.44
CA THR A 137 -14.36 15.83 14.40
C THR A 137 -13.96 16.68 15.61
N THR A 138 -13.58 17.94 15.37
CA THR A 138 -13.36 18.96 16.41
C THR A 138 -14.31 20.13 16.21
N SER A 139 -15.56 19.84 15.87
CA SER A 139 -16.65 20.82 15.94
C SER A 139 -17.91 20.10 16.37
N LEU A 140 -18.54 20.65 17.41
CA LEU A 140 -19.81 20.27 18.06
C LEU A 140 -19.71 19.45 19.37
N LEU A 141 -18.92 19.94 20.32
CA LEU A 141 -19.35 19.95 21.72
C LEU A 141 -19.21 21.38 22.25
N SER A 142 -20.17 22.23 21.89
CA SER A 142 -20.58 23.35 22.73
C SER A 142 -21.89 22.91 23.40
N TRP A 143 -21.78 22.47 24.65
CA TRP A 143 -22.88 22.50 25.61
C TRP A 143 -22.63 23.67 26.55
#